data_AF-A0A7C2YSV0-F1
#
_entry.id   AF-A0A7C2YSV0-F1
#
_cell.length_a   1.000
_cell.length_b   1.000
_cell.length_c   1.000
_cell.angle_alpha   90.00
_cell.angle_beta   90.00
_cell.angle_gamma   90.00
#
_symmetry.space_group_name_H-M   'P 1'
#
loop_
_entity.id
_entity.type
_entity.pdbx_description
1 polymer ?
#
loop_
_entity_poly.entity_id
_entity_poly.type
_entity_poly.pdbx_seq_one_letter_code
_entity_poly.pdbx_strand_id
1 'polypeptide(L)'
;MRELFSLVPEPLRNLARHRLRTSLTVLGITIGIFALVVLGALAEKVNVLVQGGEEYLANRIAITDKGGGHPFFGGFGLVPVTFAQQVRQVPGVACVETSINLLLDPEGGASVGMPQIISG
;
A
#
# COMPACT_ATOMS: atom_id res chain seq x y z
N MET A 1 42.12 -8.00 27.83
CA MET A 1 40.95 -8.49 27.05
C MET A 1 40.72 -10.00 27.17
N ARG A 2 41.76 -10.86 27.25
CA ARG A 2 41.59 -12.33 27.38
C ARG A 2 40.99 -12.81 28.72
N GLU A 3 41.29 -12.12 29.82
CA GLU A 3 40.75 -12.42 31.18
C GLU A 3 39.23 -12.22 31.30
N LEU A 4 38.61 -11.42 30.42
CA LEU A 4 37.16 -11.18 30.48
C LEU A 4 36.36 -12.35 29.90
N PHE A 5 36.91 -13.03 28.90
CA PHE A 5 36.24 -14.14 28.20
C PHE A 5 36.21 -15.43 29.03
N SER A 6 37.11 -15.60 30.00
CA SER A 6 37.11 -16.75 30.92
C SER A 6 36.03 -16.66 32.01
N LEU A 7 35.48 -15.47 32.28
CA LEU A 7 34.41 -15.22 33.26
C LEU A 7 33.00 -15.38 32.68
N VAL A 8 32.86 -15.32 31.35
CA VAL A 8 31.59 -15.48 30.61
C VAL A 8 30.85 -16.82 30.86
N PRO A 9 31.52 -17.97 31.07
CA PRO A 9 30.84 -19.26 31.25
C PRO A 9 29.98 -19.30 32.52
N GLU A 10 30.37 -18.59 33.58
CA GLU A 10 29.68 -18.63 34.88
C GLU A 10 28.27 -18.01 34.84
N PRO A 11 28.05 -16.77 34.34
CA PRO A 11 26.72 -16.20 34.22
C PRO A 11 25.86 -16.93 33.19
N LEU A 12 26.42 -17.42 32.08
CA LEU A 12 25.69 -18.25 31.12
C LEU A 12 25.20 -19.57 31.74
N ARG A 13 26.05 -20.22 32.55
CA ARG A 13 25.68 -21.42 33.29
C ARG A 13 24.60 -21.15 34.35
N ASN A 14 24.60 -19.95 34.94
CA ASN A 14 23.57 -19.53 35.89
C ASN A 14 22.21 -19.30 35.21
N LEU A 15 22.21 -18.62 34.04
CA LEU A 15 21.01 -18.45 33.21
C LEU A 15 20.46 -19.80 32.71
N ALA A 16 21.36 -20.73 32.38
CA ALA A 16 21.03 -22.09 31.98
C ALA A 16 20.38 -22.93 33.10
N ARG A 17 20.52 -22.55 34.38
CA ARG A 17 19.82 -23.22 35.50
C ARG A 17 18.40 -22.71 35.72
N HIS A 18 18.09 -21.49 35.30
CA HIS A 18 16.76 -20.87 35.45
C HIS A 18 16.05 -20.65 34.10
N ARG A 19 15.98 -21.73 33.30
CA ARG A 19 15.44 -21.76 31.93
C ARG A 19 14.07 -21.08 31.77
N LEU A 20 13.15 -21.28 32.71
CA LEU A 20 11.79 -20.71 32.65
C LEU A 20 11.78 -19.19 32.82
N ARG A 21 12.43 -18.66 33.85
CA ARG A 21 12.43 -17.22 34.11
C ARG A 21 13.20 -16.47 33.02
N THR A 22 14.35 -17.00 32.63
CA THR A 22 15.17 -16.39 31.58
C THR A 22 14.45 -16.38 30.24
N SER A 23 13.82 -17.49 29.83
CA SER A 23 13.06 -17.53 28.57
C SER A 23 11.91 -16.52 28.57
N LEU A 24 11.11 -16.47 29.64
CA LEU A 24 9.97 -15.55 29.72
C LEU A 24 10.40 -14.07 29.62
N THR A 25 11.55 -13.72 30.19
CA THR A 25 12.08 -12.35 30.16
C THR A 25 12.62 -11.99 28.76
N VAL A 26 13.39 -12.90 28.15
CA VAL A 26 13.90 -12.71 26.78
C VAL A 26 12.75 -12.62 25.79
N LEU A 27 11.71 -13.44 25.97
CA LEU A 27 10.52 -13.43 25.12
C LEU A 27 9.75 -12.11 25.26
N GLY A 28 9.58 -11.61 26.49
CA GLY A 28 8.97 -10.30 26.72
C GLY A 28 9.72 -9.15 26.05
N ILE A 29 11.05 -9.11 26.18
CA ILE A 29 11.89 -8.11 25.50
C ILE A 29 11.77 -8.24 23.98
N THR A 30 11.78 -9.48 23.47
CA THR A 30 11.67 -9.74 22.03
C THR A 30 10.33 -9.27 21.48
N ILE A 31 9.22 -9.59 22.15
CA ILE A 31 7.88 -9.13 21.75
C ILE A 31 7.79 -7.60 21.80
N GLY A 32 8.35 -6.98 22.84
CA GLY A 32 8.35 -5.51 22.97
C GLY A 32 9.03 -4.84 21.78
N ILE A 33 10.26 -5.28 21.46
CA ILE A 33 11.00 -4.75 20.31
C ILE A 33 10.29 -5.07 19.00
N PHE A 34 9.79 -6.30 18.84
CA PHE A 34 9.09 -6.74 17.63
C PHE A 34 7.84 -5.91 17.35
N ALA A 35 7.02 -5.67 18.37
CA ALA A 35 5.81 -4.84 18.25
C ALA A 35 6.16 -3.41 17.82
N LEU A 36 7.19 -2.81 18.42
CA LEU A 36 7.63 -1.46 18.04
C LEU A 36 8.10 -1.41 16.57
N VAL A 37 8.86 -2.41 16.11
CA VAL A 37 9.35 -2.46 14.73
C VAL A 37 8.21 -2.66 13.73
N VAL A 38 7.31 -3.60 14.00
CA VAL A 38 6.17 -3.90 13.10
C VAL A 38 5.24 -2.69 13.01
N LEU A 39 4.89 -2.09 14.14
CA LEU A 39 4.02 -0.91 14.15
C LEU A 39 4.68 0.29 13.47
N GLY A 40 5.99 0.49 13.68
CA GLY A 40 6.75 1.53 12.97
C GLY A 40 6.73 1.32 11.46
N ALA A 41 6.98 0.10 10.99
CA ALA A 41 6.94 -0.23 9.56
C ALA A 41 5.54 -0.10 8.95
N LEU A 42 4.50 -0.46 9.70
CA LEU A 42 3.11 -0.28 9.26
C LEU A 42 2.74 1.21 9.19
N ALA A 43 3.14 2.01 10.17
CA ALA A 43 2.91 3.46 10.16
C ALA A 43 3.56 4.11 8.93
N GLU A 44 4.81 3.74 8.64
CA GLU A 44 5.51 4.20 7.43
C GLU A 44 4.76 3.78 6.16
N LYS A 45 4.35 2.51 6.07
CA LYS A 45 3.63 2.02 4.89
C LYS A 45 2.27 2.71 4.70
N VAL A 46 1.53 2.97 5.78
CA VAL A 46 0.28 3.73 5.70
C VAL A 46 0.54 5.15 5.22
N ASN A 47 1.57 5.81 5.74
CA ASN A 47 1.94 7.15 5.31
C ASN A 47 2.31 7.18 3.82
N VAL A 48 3.14 6.25 3.36
CA VAL A 48 3.48 6.10 1.93
C VAL A 48 2.24 5.85 1.07
N LEU A 49 1.30 5.03 1.53
CA LEU A 49 0.08 4.74 0.77
C LEU A 49 -0.84 5.96 0.68
N VAL A 50 -0.95 6.73 1.76
CA VAL A 50 -1.74 7.97 1.78
C VAL A 50 -1.10 9.05 0.91
N GLN A 51 0.20 9.28 1.08
CA GLN A 51 0.95 10.25 0.27
C GLN A 51 0.95 9.87 -1.21
N GLY A 52 1.16 8.59 -1.54
CA GLY A 52 1.10 8.11 -2.91
C GLY A 52 -0.30 8.25 -3.52
N GLY A 53 -1.36 8.08 -2.73
CA GLY A 53 -2.73 8.33 -3.17
C GLY A 53 -3.01 9.81 -3.45
N GLU A 54 -2.55 10.69 -2.56
CA GLU A 54 -2.64 12.14 -2.74
C GLU A 54 -1.86 12.58 -3.98
N GLU A 55 -0.60 12.18 -4.11
CA GLU A 55 0.25 12.53 -5.26
C GLU A 55 -0.33 11.98 -6.58
N TYR A 56 -0.88 10.76 -6.56
CA TYR A 56 -1.53 10.15 -7.72
C TYR A 56 -2.75 10.96 -8.18
N LEU A 57 -3.55 11.49 -7.24
CA LEU A 57 -4.77 12.23 -7.57
C LEU A 57 -4.54 13.74 -7.75
N ALA A 58 -3.54 14.32 -7.09
CA ALA A 58 -3.31 15.78 -7.06
C ALA A 58 -3.05 16.36 -8.45
N ASN A 59 -2.35 15.62 -9.31
CA ASN A 59 -1.97 16.05 -10.65
C ASN A 59 -2.76 15.35 -11.76
N ARG A 60 -3.77 14.55 -11.44
CA ARG A 60 -4.58 13.80 -12.42
C ARG A 60 -6.02 14.28 -12.42
N ILE A 61 -6.47 14.77 -13.57
CA ILE A 61 -7.87 15.13 -13.80
C ILE A 61 -8.53 13.98 -14.55
N ALA A 62 -9.51 13.34 -13.93
CA ALA A 62 -10.31 12.31 -14.57
C ALA A 62 -11.49 12.95 -15.33
N ILE A 63 -11.62 12.58 -16.61
CA ILE A 63 -12.68 13.09 -17.48
C ILE A 63 -13.61 11.92 -17.82
N THR A 64 -14.91 12.13 -17.65
CA THR A 64 -15.96 11.16 -18.02
C THR A 64 -17.07 11.88 -18.76
N ASP A 65 -17.88 11.13 -19.50
CA ASP A 65 -19.06 11.67 -20.16
C ASP A 65 -20.11 12.15 -19.14
N LYS A 66 -20.95 13.11 -19.52
CA LYS A 66 -21.96 13.74 -18.67
C LYS A 66 -23.00 12.73 -18.12
N GLY A 67 -23.19 11.60 -18.80
CA GLY A 67 -24.03 10.48 -18.35
C GLY A 67 -23.26 9.31 -17.73
N GLY A 68 -21.93 9.38 -17.67
CA GLY A 68 -21.10 8.37 -17.03
C GLY A 68 -21.16 8.46 -15.51
N GLY A 69 -21.01 7.33 -14.82
CA GLY A 69 -20.83 7.33 -13.37
C GLY A 69 -19.52 8.00 -12.93
N HIS A 70 -19.22 7.94 -11.63
CA HIS A 70 -18.00 8.55 -11.11
C HIS A 70 -16.74 7.91 -11.74
N PRO A 71 -15.76 8.72 -12.24
CA PRO A 71 -14.59 8.20 -12.95
C PRO A 71 -13.79 7.14 -12.18
N PHE A 72 -13.83 7.22 -10.84
CA PHE A 72 -13.11 6.31 -9.94
C PHE A 72 -14.00 5.22 -9.30
N PHE A 73 -15.33 5.29 -9.46
CA PHE A 73 -16.27 4.32 -8.87
C PHE A 73 -17.16 3.66 -9.93
N GLY A 74 -16.58 3.25 -11.05
CA GLY A 74 -17.28 2.42 -12.05
C GLY A 74 -18.16 3.17 -13.03
N GLY A 75 -17.89 4.45 -13.27
CA GLY A 75 -18.51 5.19 -14.36
C GLY A 75 -17.92 4.85 -15.72
N PHE A 76 -18.53 3.90 -16.44
CA PHE A 76 -18.12 3.52 -17.80
C PHE A 76 -18.64 4.51 -18.87
N GLY A 77 -18.38 5.80 -18.67
CA GLY A 77 -18.67 6.83 -19.68
C GLY A 77 -17.66 6.75 -20.82
N LEU A 78 -18.14 6.60 -22.06
CA LEU A 78 -17.27 6.62 -23.23
C LEU A 78 -17.05 8.06 -23.70
N VAL A 79 -15.78 8.44 -23.81
CA VAL A 79 -15.37 9.75 -24.33
C VAL A 79 -14.78 9.57 -25.73
N PRO A 80 -15.18 10.38 -26.74
CA PRO A 80 -14.59 10.30 -28.07
C PRO A 80 -13.07 10.56 -28.02
N VAL A 81 -12.30 9.75 -28.75
CA VAL A 81 -10.82 9.87 -28.80
C VAL A 81 -10.37 11.24 -29.35
N THR A 82 -11.18 11.87 -30.21
CA THR A 82 -10.93 13.23 -30.72
C THR A 82 -10.93 14.29 -29.62
N PHE A 83 -11.64 14.06 -28.51
CA PHE A 83 -11.67 14.97 -27.36
C PHE A 83 -10.32 14.98 -26.64
N ALA A 84 -9.62 13.84 -26.57
CA ALA A 84 -8.27 13.78 -25.98
C ALA A 84 -7.28 14.72 -26.70
N GLN A 85 -7.41 14.89 -28.02
CA GLN A 85 -6.59 15.84 -28.79
C GLN A 85 -6.91 17.30 -28.44
N GLN A 86 -8.17 17.61 -28.13
CA GLN A 86 -8.58 18.96 -27.71
C GLN A 86 -8.05 19.27 -26.31
N VAL A 87 -8.12 18.30 -25.37
CA VAL A 87 -7.62 18.47 -24.00
C VAL A 87 -6.09 18.70 -23.99
N ARG A 88 -5.33 18.06 -24.89
CA ARG A 88 -3.89 18.29 -25.03
C ARG A 88 -3.52 19.74 -25.39
N GLN A 89 -4.44 20.50 -25.97
CA GLN A 89 -4.21 21.89 -26.36
C GLN A 89 -4.51 22.89 -25.22
N VAL A 90 -5.08 22.42 -24.11
CA VAL A 90 -5.40 23.28 -22.96
C VAL A 90 -4.11 23.68 -22.23
N PRO A 91 -3.87 24.98 -21.97
CA PRO A 91 -2.72 25.44 -21.20
C PRO A 91 -2.67 24.81 -19.81
N GLY A 92 -1.53 24.22 -19.45
CA GLY A 92 -1.33 23.53 -18.17
C GLY A 92 -1.48 21.99 -18.22
N VAL A 93 -1.90 21.43 -19.35
CA VAL A 93 -1.96 19.97 -19.53
C VAL A 93 -0.59 19.45 -19.98
N ALA A 94 0.09 18.72 -19.10
CA ALA A 94 1.39 18.11 -19.40
C ALA A 94 1.29 16.83 -20.24
N CYS A 95 0.27 15.99 -19.97
CA CYS A 95 0.03 14.74 -20.67
C CYS A 95 -1.45 14.37 -20.65
N VAL A 96 -1.91 13.65 -21.67
CA VAL A 96 -3.26 13.06 -21.72
C VAL A 96 -3.12 11.58 -21.98
N GLU A 97 -3.53 10.79 -20.99
CA GLU A 97 -3.65 9.33 -21.01
C GLU A 97 -5.10 8.95 -21.33
N THR A 98 -5.29 8.00 -22.22
CA THR A 98 -6.60 7.45 -22.57
C THR A 98 -6.68 6.02 -22.08
N SER A 99 -7.75 5.67 -21.37
CA SER A 99 -7.99 4.29 -20.94
C SER A 99 -9.38 3.85 -21.36
N ILE A 100 -9.49 2.64 -21.87
CA ILE A 100 -10.76 1.94 -22.08
C ILE A 100 -10.87 0.88 -20.99
N ASN A 101 -11.93 0.96 -20.20
CA ASN A 101 -12.23 -0.05 -19.18
C ASN A 101 -13.53 -0.76 -19.56
N LEU A 102 -13.47 -2.07 -19.69
CA LEU A 102 -14.63 -2.93 -19.97
C LEU A 102 -14.75 -3.97 -18.87
N LEU A 103 -15.98 -4.38 -18.51
CA LEU A 103 -16.15 -5.55 -17.67
C LEU A 103 -15.66 -6.80 -18.41
N LEU A 104 -14.92 -7.66 -17.71
CA LEU A 104 -14.53 -8.97 -18.22
C LEU A 104 -15.75 -9.89 -18.37
N ASP A 105 -16.70 -9.80 -17.43
CA ASP A 105 -18.00 -10.46 -17.51
C ASP A 105 -19.11 -9.40 -17.67
N PRO A 106 -19.74 -9.29 -18.85
CA PRO A 106 -20.76 -8.27 -19.12
C PRO A 106 -22.05 -8.47 -18.30
N GLU A 107 -22.29 -9.66 -17.75
CA GLU A 107 -23.44 -9.94 -16.87
C GLU A 107 -23.06 -9.96 -15.39
N GLY A 108 -21.77 -9.85 -15.09
CA GLY A 108 -21.22 -9.73 -13.74
C GLY A 108 -21.59 -8.40 -13.12
N GLY A 109 -22.70 -8.37 -12.39
CA GLY A 109 -23.15 -7.19 -11.64
C GLY A 109 -22.19 -6.75 -10.53
N ALA A 110 -22.53 -5.62 -9.90
CA ALA A 110 -21.78 -5.11 -8.75
C ALA A 110 -21.76 -6.16 -7.61
N SER A 111 -20.59 -6.75 -7.40
CA SER A 111 -20.32 -7.65 -6.28
C SER A 111 -19.77 -6.85 -5.10
N VAL A 112 -19.66 -7.48 -3.93
CA VAL A 112 -19.04 -6.88 -2.73
C VAL A 112 -17.55 -6.54 -2.98
N GLY A 113 -16.94 -7.11 -4.02
CA GLY A 113 -15.60 -6.78 -4.50
C GLY A 113 -15.57 -5.97 -5.79
N MET A 114 -14.37 -5.48 -6.16
CA MET A 114 -14.17 -4.82 -7.45
C MET A 114 -14.47 -5.80 -8.60
N PRO A 115 -15.28 -5.42 -9.59
CA PRO A 115 -15.56 -6.26 -10.75
C PRO A 115 -14.28 -6.49 -11.55
N GLN A 116 -14.18 -7.64 -12.20
CA GLN A 116 -13.05 -7.92 -13.08
C GLN A 116 -13.18 -7.03 -14.32
N ILE A 117 -12.14 -6.24 -14.60
CA ILE A 117 -12.11 -5.29 -15.72
C ILE A 117 -10.94 -5.60 -16.65
N ILE A 118 -11.19 -5.46 -17.95
CA ILE A 118 -10.16 -5.36 -18.98
C ILE A 118 -9.86 -3.88 -19.15
N SER A 119 -8.59 -3.50 -19.01
CA SER A 119 -8.13 -2.11 -19.14
C SER A 119 -7.02 -2.04 -20.19
N GLY A 120 -7.04 -1.00 -21.03
CA GLY A 120 -6.03 -0.75 -22.06
C GLY A 120 -6.12 0.64 -22.68
#